data_AF-A0A8S0GWN6-F1
#
_entry.id   AF-A0A8S0GWN6-F1
#
_cell.length_a   1.000
_cell.length_b   1.000
_cell.length_c   1.000
_cell.angle_alpha   90.00
_cell.angle_beta   90.00
_cell.angle_gamma   90.00
#
_symmetry.space_group_name_H-M   'P 1'
#
loop_
_entity.id
_entity.type
_entity.pdbx_description
1 polymer ?
#
loop_
_entity_poly.entity_id
_entity_poly.type
_entity_poly.pdbx_seq_one_letter_code
_entity_poly.pdbx_strand_id
1 'polypeptide(L)' 'MSRLPLQHIDLSQVTSTAELHLVLRDALGFPHWYGCNWDAFWDAITGLVEMPEQLHISGWQALSRRLPGTRNCCCNAWSG' A
#
# COMPACT_ATOMS: atom_id res chain seq x y z
N MET A 1 10.72 18.84 8.96
CA MET A 1 10.18 17.58 9.54
C MET A 1 10.88 16.46 8.80
N SER A 2 11.56 15.56 9.51
CA SER A 2 12.46 14.55 8.94
C SER A 2 11.66 13.52 8.15
N ARG A 3 11.83 13.50 6.83
CA ARG A 3 11.38 12.38 5.99
C ARG A 3 11.99 11.11 6.56
N LEU A 4 11.17 10.12 6.89
CA LEU A 4 11.68 8.81 7.27
C LEU A 4 12.32 8.21 6.02
N PRO A 5 13.62 7.84 6.05
CA PRO A 5 14.31 7.34 4.88
C PRO A 5 13.76 5.98 4.44
N LEU A 6 13.15 5.22 5.36
CA LEU A 6 12.60 3.90 5.09
C LEU A 6 11.37 3.64 5.96
N GLN A 7 10.25 3.30 5.32
CA GLN A 7 9.05 2.78 5.98
C GLN A 7 8.89 1.30 5.61
N HIS A 8 8.88 0.42 6.61
CA HIS A 8 8.62 -1.00 6.41
C HIS A 8 7.16 -1.31 6.79
N ILE A 9 6.46 -1.97 5.89
CA ILE A 9 5.09 -2.46 6.07
C ILE A 9 5.08 -3.97 5.87
N ASP A 10 4.61 -4.71 6.88
CA ASP A 10 4.43 -6.16 6.76
C ASP A 10 2.99 -6.52 6.42
N LEU A 11 2.80 -7.14 5.25
CA LEU A 11 1.51 -7.63 4.76
C LEU A 11 1.38 -9.15 4.89
N SER A 12 2.31 -9.83 5.59
CA SER A 12 2.28 -11.30 5.75
C SER A 12 1.01 -11.80 6.45
N GLN A 13 0.48 -11.02 7.38
CA GLN A 13 -0.74 -11.30 8.14
C GLN A 13 -2.01 -10.83 7.46
N VAL A 14 -1.90 -10.05 6.38
CA VAL A 14 -3.06 -9.53 5.66
C VAL A 14 -3.73 -10.67 4.89
N THR A 15 -5.05 -10.77 5.08
CA THR A 15 -5.86 -11.82 4.45
C THR A 15 -6.88 -11.28 3.44
N SER A 16 -7.18 -9.98 3.51
CA SER A 16 -8.14 -9.32 2.63
C SER A 16 -7.65 -7.98 2.09
N THR A 17 -8.20 -7.55 0.95
CA THR A 17 -7.90 -6.24 0.35
C THR A 17 -8.28 -5.08 1.28
N ALA A 18 -9.35 -5.24 2.08
CA ALA A 18 -9.73 -4.25 3.08
C ALA A 18 -8.67 -4.09 4.18
N GLU A 19 -8.16 -5.21 4.71
CA GLU A 19 -7.06 -5.20 5.70
C GLU A 19 -5.78 -4.58 5.13
N LEU A 20 -5.44 -4.89 3.88
CA LEU A 20 -4.29 -4.28 3.19
C LEU A 20 -4.38 -2.75 3.24
N HIS A 21 -5.53 -2.23 2.85
CA HIS A 21 -5.78 -0.79 2.81
C HIS A 21 -5.81 -0.15 4.19
N LEU A 22 -6.29 -0.85 5.22
CA LEU A 22 -6.22 -0.39 6.61
C LEU A 22 -4.78 -0.31 7.11
N VAL A 23 -3.95 -1.32 6.83
CA VAL A 23 -2.53 -1.35 7.20
C VAL A 23 -1.75 -0.24 6.48
N LEU A 24 -2.00 -0.04 5.19
CA LEU A 24 -1.38 1.04 4.42
C LEU A 24 -1.81 2.42 4.94
N ARG A 25 -3.11 2.61 5.23
CA ARG A 25 -3.62 3.85 5.84
C ARG A 25 -2.95 4.13 7.17
N ASP A 26 -2.82 3.14 8.04
CA ASP A 26 -2.23 3.33 9.35
C ASP A 26 -0.73 3.64 9.25
N ALA A 27 -0.01 2.90 8.39
CA ALA A 27 1.42 3.09 8.18
C ALA A 27 1.77 4.42 7.49
N LEU A 28 0.92 4.91 6.58
CA LEU A 28 1.13 6.14 5.80
C LEU A 28 0.34 7.34 6.34
N GLY A 29 -0.49 7.14 7.37
CA GLY A 29 -1.34 8.19 7.95
C GLY A 29 -2.42 8.72 7.01
N PHE A 30 -3.01 7.87 6.14
CA PHE A 30 -4.06 8.34 5.22
C PHE A 30 -5.31 8.84 5.97
N PRO A 31 -6.02 9.82 5.40
CA PRO A 31 -7.23 10.35 6.01
C PRO A 31 -8.37 9.32 6.05
N HIS A 32 -9.32 9.53 6.97
CA HIS A 32 -10.40 8.57 7.27
C HIS A 32 -11.37 8.32 6.09
N TRP A 33 -11.39 9.21 5.10
CA TRP A 33 -12.20 9.11 3.87
C TRP A 33 -11.52 8.30 2.75
N TYR A 34 -10.40 7.63 3.05
CA TYR A 34 -9.71 6.77 2.12
C TYR A 34 -10.62 5.67 1.53
N GLY A 35 -10.79 5.67 0.21
CA GLY A 35 -11.77 4.83 -0.50
C GLY A 35 -11.45 3.33 -0.61
N CYS A 36 -10.47 2.82 0.16
CA CYS A 36 -10.08 1.41 0.21
C CYS A 36 -9.93 0.73 -1.16
N ASN A 37 -9.37 1.46 -2.13
CA ASN A 37 -9.08 0.96 -3.47
C ASN A 37 -7.68 1.40 -3.93
N TRP A 38 -7.18 0.78 -5.01
CA TRP A 38 -5.84 1.06 -5.54
C TRP A 38 -5.70 2.43 -6.23
N ASP A 39 -6.77 2.94 -6.85
CA ASP A 39 -6.74 4.28 -7.45
C ASP A 39 -6.67 5.35 -6.36
N ALA A 40 -7.45 5.20 -5.30
CA ALA A 40 -7.39 6.04 -4.09
C ALA A 40 -6.06 5.90 -3.36
N PHE A 41 -5.42 4.72 -3.39
CA PHE A 41 -4.06 4.55 -2.91
C PHE A 41 -3.09 5.43 -3.68
N TRP A 42 -3.14 5.34 -5.01
CA TRP A 42 -2.26 6.08 -5.90
C TRP A 42 -2.44 7.59 -5.75
N ASP A 43 -3.68 8.07 -5.73
CA ASP A 43 -4.00 9.49 -5.46
C ASP A 43 -3.47 9.92 -4.09
N ALA A 44 -3.59 9.04 -3.09
CA ALA A 44 -3.14 9.36 -1.75
C ALA A 44 -1.62 9.54 -1.66
N ILE A 45 -0.84 8.61 -2.22
CA ILE A 45 0.63 8.69 -2.19
C ILE A 45 1.21 9.77 -3.09
N THR A 46 0.49 10.17 -4.16
CA THR A 46 0.98 11.18 -5.11
C THR A 46 0.58 12.61 -4.74
N GLY A 47 -0.54 12.79 -4.05
CA GLY A 47 -1.09 14.13 -3.80
C GLY A 47 -1.51 14.42 -2.36
N LEU A 48 -1.62 13.43 -1.47
CA LEU A 48 -2.22 13.63 -0.13
C LEU A 48 -1.26 13.40 1.04
N VAL A 49 -0.20 12.61 0.88
CA VAL A 49 0.77 12.37 1.94
C VAL A 49 2.20 12.66 1.49
N GLU A 50 3.04 13.13 2.41
CA GLU A 50 4.48 13.15 2.18
C GLU A 50 5.02 11.72 2.24
N MET A 51 5.33 11.17 1.07
CA MET A 51 5.89 9.82 0.98
C MET A 51 7.30 9.74 1.57
N PRO A 52 7.62 8.64 2.30
CA PRO A 52 8.99 8.34 2.71
C PRO A 52 9.86 8.07 1.48
N GLU A 53 11.19 8.21 1.62
CA GLU A 53 12.13 8.01 0.50
C GLU A 53 12.10 6.56 -0.01
N GLN A 54 11.87 5.60 0.88
CA GLN A 54 11.74 4.19 0.53
C GLN A 54 10.57 3.54 1.28
N LEU A 55 9.78 2.76 0.56
CA LEU A 55 8.71 1.94 1.10
C LEU A 55 9.06 0.46 0.87
N HIS A 56 9.32 -0.28 1.95
CA HIS A 56 9.58 -1.70 1.89
C HIS A 56 8.33 -2.48 2.29
N ILE A 57 7.83 -3.32 1.39
CA ILE A 57 6.62 -4.11 1.60
C ILE A 57 7.01 -5.59 1.66
N SER A 58 6.86 -6.21 2.83
CA SER A 58 7.05 -7.66 2.99
C SER A 58 5.72 -8.42 2.94
N GLY A 59 5.76 -9.71 2.61
CA GLY A 59 4.55 -10.54 2.58
C GLY A 59 3.70 -10.41 1.31
N TRP A 60 4.11 -9.59 0.33
CA TRP A 60 3.39 -9.39 -0.93
C TRP A 60 3.11 -10.69 -1.71
N GLN A 61 4.05 -11.64 -1.71
CA GLN A 61 3.86 -12.94 -2.36
C GLN A 61 2.82 -13.82 -1.66
N ALA A 62 2.69 -13.72 -0.33
CA ALA A 62 1.66 -14.44 0.41
C ALA A 62 0.28 -13.83 0.12
N LEU A 63 0.20 -12.50 0.13
CA LEU A 63 -0.99 -11.74 -0.26
C LEU A 63 -1.44 -12.07 -1.69
N SER A 64 -0.52 -12.03 -2.66
CA SER A 64 -0.81 -12.31 -4.08
C SER A 64 -1.32 -13.74 -4.31
N ARG A 65 -0.91 -14.69 -3.45
CA ARG A 65 -1.43 -16.06 -3.47
C ARG A 65 -2.82 -16.18 -2.85
N ARG A 66 -3.11 -15.38 -1.81
CA ARG A 66 -4.42 -15.34 -1.13
C ARG A 66 -5.48 -14.58 -1.93
N LEU A 67 -5.07 -13.56 -2.67
CA LEU A 67 -5.95 -12.68 -3.46
C LEU A 67 -5.62 -12.78 -4.95
N PRO A 68 -6.02 -13.89 -5.63
CA PRO A 68 -5.73 -14.07 -7.06
C PRO A 68 -6.47 -13.08 -7.97
N GLY A 69 -7.49 -12.38 -7.47
CA GLY A 69 -8.27 -11.38 -8.22
C GLY A 69 -7.64 -9.99 -8.33
N THR A 70 -6.55 -9.71 -7.61
CA THR A 70 -5.81 -8.43 -7.64
C THR A 70 -4.61 -8.42 -8.60
N ARG A 71 -4.41 -9.52 -9.35
CA ARG A 71 -3.21 -9.80 -10.17
C ARG A 71 -2.96 -8.81 -11.31
N ASN A 72 -3.95 -7.99 -11.64
CA ASN A 72 -4.01 -7.18 -12.85
C ASN A 72 -3.65 -5.70 -12.63
N CYS A 73 -3.60 -5.21 -11.38
CA CYS A 73 -3.33 -3.78 -11.13
C CYS A 73 -1.87 -3.48 -10.76
N CYS A 74 -1.20 -4.29 -9.92
CA CYS A 74 0.13 -3.93 -9.42
C CYS A 74 1.31 -4.24 -10.38
N CYS A 75 1.21 -5.26 -11.25
CA CYS A 75 2.33 -5.60 -12.14
C CYS A 75 2.60 -4.53 -13.20
N ASN A 76 1.59 -3.77 -13.64
CA ASN A 76 1.77 -2.70 -14.63
C ASN A 76 2.29 -1.39 -14.02
N ALA A 77 2.21 -1.21 -12.70
CA ALA A 77 2.63 0.03 -12.03
C ALA A 77 4.15 0.11 -11.75
N TRP A 78 4.90 -0.99 -11.93
CA TRP A 78 6.34 -1.09 -11.64
C TRP A 78 7.16 -1.58 -12.85
N SER A 79 6.68 -1.36 -14.08
CA SER A 79 7.41 -1.68 -15.33
C SER A 79 7.43 -0.51 -16.34
N GLY A 80 7.18 0.71 -15.88
CA GLY A 80 7.33 1.94 -16.67
C GLY A 80 8.36 2.85 -16.05
#